data_AF-A0A970YCC3-F1
#
_entry.id   AF-A0A970YCC3-F1
#
_cell.length_a   1.000
_cell.length_b   1.000
_cell.length_c   1.000
_cell.angle_alpha   90.00
_cell.angle_beta   90.00
_cell.angle_gamma   90.00
#
_symmetry.space_group_name_H-M   'P 1'
#
loop_
_entity.id
_entity.type
_entity.pdbx_description
1 polymer ?
#
loop_
_entity_poly.entity_id
_entity_poly.type
_entity_poly.pdbx_seq_one_letter_code
_entity_poly.pdbx_strand_id
1 'polypeptide(L)'
;VLARTGPARVLVERDCGVGQGADPLLMRMGTPAFRRWVSVADDVDESLGAWALNRQARPWLRAASAPEREMELAFVREALSAALRSAVGAWPEKREYPEPLLPRVDMVVGSGAVLGRSHSVPQAALALIDGLQPVGVCRLALDRDNLGTSLGALAQLNPTAVLSVLERDGMLVLGTLVAPVGQARHGREVARVSLRVAGDEPVEVRLEAGQLVRLPLPAGVTGQAVVQPARGYDVGAGAGQGLEVEVEGGALGLILDGRGRPLEVPSGPTERVAALGRWLAALEAK
;
A
#
# COMPACT_ATOMS: atom_id res chain seq x y z
N VAL A 1 -15.10 -3.81 -4.34
CA VAL A 1 -14.09 -4.19 -3.30
C VAL A 1 -14.77 -5.02 -2.21
N LEU A 2 -14.11 -6.03 -1.67
CA LEU A 2 -14.55 -6.77 -0.47
C LEU A 2 -13.76 -6.28 0.74
N ALA A 3 -14.42 -5.90 1.82
CA ALA A 3 -13.75 -5.58 3.09
C ALA A 3 -14.26 -6.51 4.19
N ARG A 4 -13.35 -7.24 4.83
CA ARG A 4 -13.66 -8.14 5.96
C ARG A 4 -12.94 -7.65 7.21
N THR A 5 -13.69 -7.48 8.29
CA THR A 5 -13.17 -6.87 9.53
C THR A 5 -13.45 -7.84 10.68
N GLY A 6 -12.55 -8.82 10.83
CA GLY A 6 -12.71 -9.90 11.79
C GLY A 6 -13.67 -11.02 11.35
N PRO A 7 -14.08 -11.90 12.28
CA PRO A 7 -14.74 -13.16 11.94
C PRO A 7 -16.13 -13.03 11.30
N ALA A 8 -16.86 -11.91 11.48
CA ALA A 8 -18.31 -11.88 11.21
C ALA A 8 -18.83 -10.75 10.30
N ARG A 9 -18.00 -9.80 9.84
CA ARG A 9 -18.49 -8.69 8.98
C ARG A 9 -17.78 -8.69 7.63
N VAL A 10 -18.55 -8.93 6.57
CA VAL A 10 -18.13 -8.81 5.18
C VAL A 10 -18.94 -7.69 4.54
N LEU A 11 -18.25 -6.65 4.09
CA LEU A 11 -18.80 -5.57 3.29
C LEU A 11 -18.45 -5.82 1.83
N VAL A 12 -19.46 -5.76 0.95
CA VAL A 12 -19.27 -5.86 -0.51
C VAL A 12 -19.63 -4.55 -1.16
N GLU A 13 -18.63 -3.81 -1.60
CA GLU A 13 -18.78 -2.55 -2.34
C GLU A 13 -18.77 -2.84 -3.84
N ARG A 14 -19.96 -2.94 -4.45
CA ARG A 14 -20.12 -3.28 -5.88
C ARG A 14 -19.72 -2.13 -6.81
N ASP A 15 -19.98 -0.90 -6.39
CA ASP A 15 -19.71 0.33 -7.17
C ASP A 15 -18.34 0.93 -6.85
N CYS A 16 -17.42 0.10 -6.35
CA CYS A 16 -16.08 0.49 -5.97
C CYS A 16 -15.08 -0.48 -6.61
N GLY A 17 -14.32 0.00 -7.60
CA GLY A 17 -13.28 -0.80 -8.22
C GLY A 17 -12.72 -0.17 -9.50
N VAL A 18 -11.79 -0.90 -10.11
CA VAL A 18 -11.03 -0.47 -11.30
C VAL A 18 -11.55 -1.11 -12.60
N GLY A 19 -12.70 -1.78 -12.55
CA GLY A 19 -13.36 -2.43 -13.68
C GLY A 19 -14.71 -1.77 -13.96
N GLN A 20 -15.80 -2.53 -13.83
CA GLN A 20 -17.17 -2.01 -13.97
C GLN A 20 -17.52 -0.89 -12.99
N GLY A 21 -16.90 -0.87 -11.81
CA GLY A 21 -17.08 0.17 -10.81
C GLY A 21 -16.24 1.43 -11.01
N ALA A 22 -15.46 1.56 -12.10
CA ALA A 22 -14.56 2.70 -12.30
C ALA A 22 -15.33 4.02 -12.44
N ASP A 23 -16.29 4.10 -13.37
CA ASP A 23 -17.07 5.31 -13.59
C ASP A 23 -17.93 5.71 -12.37
N PRO A 24 -18.68 4.79 -11.71
CA PRO A 24 -19.37 5.10 -10.45
C PRO A 24 -18.42 5.61 -9.35
N LEU A 25 -17.22 5.03 -9.24
CA LEU A 25 -16.23 5.46 -8.26
C LEU A 25 -15.72 6.88 -8.58
N LEU A 26 -15.48 7.20 -9.85
CA LEU A 26 -15.09 8.54 -10.30
C LEU A 26 -16.15 9.57 -9.96
N MET A 27 -17.41 9.28 -10.27
CA MET A 27 -18.55 10.15 -9.94
C MET A 27 -18.69 10.37 -8.43
N ARG A 28 -18.50 9.32 -7.62
CA ARG A 28 -18.61 9.39 -6.15
C ARG A 28 -17.50 10.21 -5.51
N MET A 29 -16.26 10.02 -5.96
CA MET A 29 -15.07 10.62 -5.34
C MET A 29 -14.71 11.99 -5.93
N GLY A 30 -15.15 12.28 -7.15
CA GLY A 30 -14.78 13.46 -7.92
C GLY A 30 -13.38 13.33 -8.53
N THR A 31 -13.21 13.93 -9.71
CA THR A 31 -11.95 13.91 -10.47
C THR A 31 -10.70 14.37 -9.69
N PRO A 32 -10.77 15.38 -8.78
CA PRO A 32 -9.61 15.79 -7.99
C PRO A 32 -8.98 14.67 -7.16
N ALA A 33 -9.76 13.68 -6.71
CA ALA A 33 -9.27 12.55 -5.93
C ALA A 33 -8.33 11.64 -6.73
N PHE A 34 -8.51 11.54 -8.05
CA PHE A 34 -7.71 10.71 -8.95
C PHE A 34 -6.57 11.51 -9.58
N ARG A 35 -6.86 12.76 -9.98
CA ARG A 35 -5.89 13.68 -10.59
C ARG A 35 -4.63 13.85 -9.75
N ARG A 36 -4.73 13.73 -8.42
CA ARG A 36 -3.57 13.83 -7.53
C ARG A 36 -2.52 12.73 -7.74
N TRP A 37 -2.88 11.62 -8.37
CA TRP A 37 -1.98 10.48 -8.60
C TRP A 37 -1.43 10.39 -10.02
N VAL A 38 -1.90 11.26 -10.91
CA VAL A 38 -1.51 11.25 -12.32
C VAL A 38 -0.44 12.32 -12.55
N SER A 39 0.65 11.90 -13.18
CA SER A 39 1.82 12.72 -13.43
C SER A 39 1.73 13.50 -14.74
N VAL A 40 0.97 13.00 -15.71
CA VAL A 40 0.83 13.61 -17.05
C VAL A 40 -0.64 13.63 -17.47
N ALA A 41 -1.16 14.81 -17.81
CA ALA A 41 -2.05 15.02 -18.96
C ALA A 41 -2.40 16.51 -19.08
N ASP A 42 -2.35 17.03 -20.31
CA ASP A 42 -3.31 18.05 -20.71
C ASP A 42 -4.69 17.38 -20.72
N ASP A 43 -5.73 18.06 -20.25
CA ASP A 43 -7.09 17.48 -20.16
C ASP A 43 -7.17 16.19 -19.30
N VAL A 44 -6.45 16.16 -18.16
CA VAL A 44 -6.47 15.04 -17.18
C VAL A 44 -7.90 14.58 -16.87
N ASP A 45 -8.80 15.54 -16.67
CA ASP A 45 -10.16 15.25 -16.21
C ASP A 45 -10.96 14.51 -17.28
N GLU A 46 -10.83 14.91 -18.55
CA GLU A 46 -11.42 14.21 -19.69
C GLU A 46 -10.80 12.82 -19.87
N SER A 47 -9.47 12.72 -19.77
CA SER A 47 -8.74 11.46 -19.88
C SER A 47 -9.17 10.44 -18.82
N LEU A 48 -9.36 10.89 -17.56
CA LEU A 48 -9.85 10.03 -16.47
C LEU A 48 -11.28 9.54 -16.74
N GLY A 49 -12.16 10.41 -17.23
CA GLY A 49 -13.53 10.04 -17.60
C GLY A 49 -13.57 9.03 -18.75
N ALA A 50 -12.82 9.31 -19.82
CA ALA A 50 -12.71 8.41 -20.97
C ALA A 50 -12.14 7.04 -20.58
N TRP A 51 -11.10 7.02 -19.73
CA TRP A 51 -10.54 5.79 -19.20
C TRP A 51 -11.57 5.01 -18.39
N ALA A 52 -12.30 5.66 -17.48
CA ALA A 52 -13.30 5.02 -16.63
C ALA A 52 -14.44 4.37 -17.44
N LEU A 53 -14.98 5.09 -18.43
CA LEU A 53 -16.03 4.58 -19.31
C LEU A 53 -15.54 3.41 -20.18
N ASN A 54 -14.32 3.50 -20.72
CA ASN A 54 -13.72 2.40 -21.49
C ASN A 54 -13.56 1.16 -20.61
N ARG A 55 -13.10 1.35 -19.39
CA ARG A 55 -12.84 0.29 -18.42
C ARG A 55 -14.12 -0.39 -17.95
N GLN A 56 -15.20 0.37 -17.80
CA GLN A 56 -16.52 -0.17 -17.48
C GLN A 56 -17.03 -1.10 -18.57
N ALA A 57 -16.85 -0.73 -19.84
CA ALA A 57 -17.24 -1.55 -20.99
C ALA A 57 -16.31 -2.77 -21.20
N ARG A 58 -15.03 -2.66 -20.81
CA ARG A 58 -13.98 -3.66 -21.10
C ARG A 58 -13.09 -3.95 -19.88
N PRO A 59 -13.63 -4.51 -18.78
CA PRO A 59 -12.91 -4.69 -17.51
C PRO A 59 -11.76 -5.71 -17.55
N TRP A 60 -11.60 -6.46 -18.63
CA TRP A 60 -10.49 -7.43 -18.82
C TRP A 60 -9.26 -6.84 -19.52
N LEU A 61 -9.35 -5.62 -20.08
CA LEU A 61 -8.21 -4.99 -20.73
C LEU A 61 -7.06 -4.76 -19.74
N ARG A 62 -5.83 -4.74 -20.22
CA ARG A 62 -4.68 -4.31 -19.43
C ARG A 62 -4.26 -2.94 -19.92
N ALA A 63 -3.78 -2.09 -19.01
CA ALA A 63 -3.17 -0.83 -19.40
C ALA A 63 -2.00 -1.07 -20.38
N ALA A 64 -2.05 -0.44 -21.54
CA ALA A 64 -1.12 -0.62 -22.65
C ALA A 64 0.00 0.44 -22.66
N SER A 65 -0.18 1.56 -21.96
CA SER A 65 0.76 2.68 -21.93
C SER A 65 1.14 3.09 -20.50
N ALA A 66 2.18 3.93 -20.35
CA ALA A 66 2.53 4.50 -19.04
C ALA A 66 1.41 5.40 -18.47
N PRO A 67 0.81 6.34 -19.22
CA PRO A 67 -0.32 7.13 -18.72
C PRO A 67 -1.53 6.28 -18.31
N GLU A 68 -1.87 5.24 -19.08
CA GLU A 68 -2.96 4.33 -18.72
C GLU A 68 -2.68 3.57 -17.42
N ARG A 69 -1.42 3.15 -17.18
CA ARG A 69 -1.04 2.50 -15.93
C ARG A 69 -1.13 3.46 -14.74
N GLU A 70 -0.78 4.73 -14.93
CA GLU A 70 -0.94 5.73 -13.87
C GLU A 70 -2.42 5.95 -13.53
N MET A 71 -3.28 6.10 -14.55
CA MET A 71 -4.73 6.20 -14.33
C MET A 71 -5.26 4.94 -13.64
N GLU A 72 -4.92 3.75 -14.13
CA GLU A 72 -5.35 2.48 -13.52
C GLU A 72 -4.95 2.40 -12.04
N LEU A 73 -3.71 2.75 -11.71
CA LEU A 73 -3.22 2.76 -10.33
C LEU A 73 -3.79 3.92 -9.49
N ALA A 74 -4.20 5.05 -10.10
CA ALA A 74 -4.95 6.10 -9.41
C ALA A 74 -6.32 5.58 -8.96
N PHE A 75 -7.01 4.86 -9.85
CA PHE A 75 -8.27 4.20 -9.53
C PHE A 75 -8.11 3.11 -8.47
N VAL A 76 -7.01 2.34 -8.47
CA VAL A 76 -6.72 1.37 -7.41
C VAL A 76 -6.63 2.07 -6.05
N ARG A 77 -5.84 3.15 -5.95
CA ARG A 77 -5.68 3.90 -4.69
C ARG A 77 -7.00 4.43 -4.16
N GLU A 78 -7.81 5.06 -5.02
CA GLU A 78 -9.10 5.59 -4.60
C GLU A 78 -10.12 4.50 -4.29
N ALA A 79 -10.09 3.36 -4.98
CA ALA A 79 -10.94 2.23 -4.67
C ALA A 79 -10.60 1.62 -3.30
N LEU A 80 -9.32 1.45 -2.99
CA LEU A 80 -8.86 0.98 -1.68
C LEU A 80 -9.25 1.98 -0.59
N SER A 81 -9.01 3.27 -0.81
CA SER A 81 -9.33 4.33 0.14
C SER A 81 -10.83 4.46 0.39
N ALA A 82 -11.65 4.33 -0.64
CA ALA A 82 -13.11 4.37 -0.52
C ALA A 82 -13.65 3.13 0.20
N ALA A 83 -13.15 1.94 -0.15
CA ALA A 83 -13.51 0.71 0.55
C ALA A 83 -13.14 0.74 2.04
N LEU A 84 -12.00 1.34 2.37
CA LEU A 84 -11.57 1.55 3.74
C LEU A 84 -12.56 2.43 4.50
N ARG A 85 -12.94 3.58 3.92
CA ARG A 85 -13.94 4.49 4.50
C ARG A 85 -15.27 3.80 4.74
N SER A 86 -15.74 2.97 3.81
CA SER A 86 -16.97 2.21 4.01
C SER A 86 -16.84 1.13 5.09
N ALA A 87 -15.66 0.53 5.25
CA ALA A 87 -15.41 -0.51 6.23
C ALA A 87 -15.19 0.02 7.67
N VAL A 88 -15.06 1.34 7.85
CA VAL A 88 -14.78 1.99 9.14
C VAL A 88 -15.74 1.54 10.24
N GLY A 89 -17.04 1.51 9.96
CA GLY A 89 -18.08 1.10 10.92
C GLY A 89 -18.10 -0.40 11.24
N ALA A 90 -17.28 -1.20 10.55
CA ALA A 90 -17.17 -2.62 10.77
C ALA A 90 -15.95 -3.01 11.65
N TRP A 91 -15.10 -2.05 12.01
CA TRP A 91 -13.92 -2.28 12.87
C TRP A 91 -14.30 -2.33 14.35
N PRO A 92 -13.45 -2.89 15.23
CA PRO A 92 -13.68 -2.87 16.67
C PRO A 92 -13.94 -1.44 17.20
N GLU A 93 -14.79 -1.31 18.21
CA GLU A 93 -15.21 0.00 18.75
C GLU A 93 -14.04 0.82 19.30
N LYS A 94 -13.06 0.17 19.93
CA LYS A 94 -11.86 0.84 20.45
C LYS A 94 -10.76 0.84 19.39
N ARG A 95 -10.56 2.00 18.76
CA ARG A 95 -9.49 2.25 17.80
C ARG A 95 -8.24 2.81 18.47
N GLU A 96 -7.10 2.38 17.96
CA GLU A 96 -5.80 2.90 18.38
C GLU A 96 -5.47 4.24 17.70
N TYR A 97 -5.96 4.42 16.46
CA TYR A 97 -5.69 5.59 15.62
C TYR A 97 -7.00 6.23 15.13
N PRO A 98 -7.02 7.56 14.91
CA PRO A 98 -8.20 8.25 14.40
C PRO A 98 -8.48 7.91 12.94
N GLU A 99 -9.75 8.07 12.53
CA GLU A 99 -10.12 8.01 11.12
C GLU A 99 -9.37 9.07 10.30
N PRO A 100 -8.99 8.76 9.05
CA PRO A 100 -9.32 7.56 8.27
C PRO A 100 -8.28 6.41 8.39
N LEU A 101 -7.38 6.44 9.38
CA LEU A 101 -6.29 5.47 9.47
C LEU A 101 -6.77 4.08 9.86
N LEU A 102 -6.13 3.06 9.29
CA LEU A 102 -6.30 1.65 9.63
C LEU A 102 -5.93 1.38 11.11
N PRO A 103 -6.57 0.40 11.78
CA PRO A 103 -5.98 -0.24 12.94
C PRO A 103 -4.68 -0.91 12.52
N ARG A 104 -3.82 -1.24 13.49
CA ARG A 104 -2.64 -2.06 13.18
C ARG A 104 -3.07 -3.38 12.56
N VAL A 105 -2.37 -3.76 11.51
CA VAL A 105 -2.52 -5.04 10.82
C VAL A 105 -1.11 -5.62 10.64
N ASP A 106 -0.96 -6.91 10.89
CA ASP A 106 0.35 -7.57 10.79
C ASP A 106 0.77 -7.76 9.32
N MET A 107 -0.21 -7.83 8.42
CA MET A 107 -0.01 -8.06 7.00
C MET A 107 -1.12 -7.46 6.14
N VAL A 108 -0.72 -6.88 5.01
CA VAL A 108 -1.61 -6.51 3.89
C VAL A 108 -1.27 -7.41 2.71
N VAL A 109 -2.28 -8.09 2.19
CA VAL A 109 -2.18 -8.91 0.98
C VAL A 109 -2.97 -8.26 -0.15
N GLY A 110 -2.28 -7.87 -1.22
CA GLY A 110 -2.90 -7.39 -2.45
C GLY A 110 -3.24 -8.55 -3.38
N SER A 111 -4.45 -8.59 -3.91
CA SER A 111 -4.90 -9.59 -4.89
C SER A 111 -5.74 -8.93 -5.98
N GLY A 112 -5.99 -9.64 -7.07
CA GLY A 112 -6.75 -9.17 -8.22
C GLY A 112 -5.87 -8.85 -9.41
N ALA A 113 -6.48 -8.83 -10.59
CA ALA A 113 -5.77 -8.72 -11.87
C ALA A 113 -4.81 -7.53 -11.96
N VAL A 114 -5.17 -6.38 -11.38
CA VAL A 114 -4.37 -5.15 -11.41
C VAL A 114 -3.17 -5.22 -10.46
N LEU A 115 -3.32 -5.79 -9.25
CA LEU A 115 -2.24 -5.92 -8.27
C LEU A 115 -1.35 -7.16 -8.49
N GLY A 116 -1.79 -8.09 -9.33
CA GLY A 116 -1.01 -9.28 -9.71
C GLY A 116 0.14 -8.96 -10.67
N ARG A 117 0.17 -9.60 -11.84
CA ARG A 117 1.28 -9.46 -12.81
C ARG A 117 1.17 -8.24 -13.75
N SER A 118 0.17 -7.37 -13.58
CA SER A 118 -0.10 -6.29 -14.54
C SER A 118 0.79 -5.05 -14.35
N HIS A 119 1.42 -4.90 -13.18
CA HIS A 119 2.31 -3.79 -12.87
C HIS A 119 3.63 -4.28 -12.25
N SER A 120 4.61 -3.39 -12.16
CA SER A 120 5.85 -3.70 -11.45
C SER A 120 5.57 -3.87 -9.95
N VAL A 121 6.43 -4.63 -9.27
CA VAL A 121 6.33 -4.83 -7.81
C VAL A 121 6.35 -3.48 -7.04
N PRO A 122 7.24 -2.52 -7.35
CA PRO A 122 7.18 -1.17 -6.77
C PRO A 122 5.85 -0.44 -6.97
N GLN A 123 5.28 -0.51 -8.18
CA GLN A 123 4.00 0.13 -8.50
C GLN A 123 2.83 -0.46 -7.69
N ALA A 124 2.75 -1.79 -7.61
CA ALA A 124 1.74 -2.47 -6.82
C ALA A 124 1.88 -2.17 -5.31
N ALA A 125 3.12 -2.16 -4.80
CA ALA A 125 3.40 -1.80 -3.41
C ALA A 125 2.94 -0.37 -3.10
N LEU A 126 3.28 0.62 -3.93
CA LEU A 126 2.81 2.00 -3.72
C LEU A 126 1.30 2.11 -3.78
N ALA A 127 0.62 1.40 -4.68
CA ALA A 127 -0.83 1.42 -4.74
C ALA A 127 -1.47 0.94 -3.42
N LEU A 128 -0.92 -0.12 -2.82
CA LEU A 128 -1.35 -0.62 -1.52
C LEU A 128 -1.04 0.39 -0.40
N ILE A 129 0.19 0.89 -0.33
CA ILE A 129 0.63 1.81 0.73
C ILE A 129 -0.16 3.12 0.66
N ASP A 130 -0.35 3.69 -0.53
CA ASP A 130 -1.03 4.98 -0.74
C ASP A 130 -2.55 4.86 -0.52
N GLY A 131 -3.14 3.76 -0.99
CA GLY A 131 -4.59 3.56 -0.93
C GLY A 131 -5.08 3.14 0.45
N LEU A 132 -4.32 2.29 1.16
CA LEU A 132 -4.69 1.76 2.47
C LEU A 132 -4.09 2.54 3.63
N GLN A 133 -2.92 3.18 3.41
CA GLN A 133 -2.16 3.88 4.44
C GLN A 133 -1.95 3.07 5.73
N PRO A 134 -1.31 1.87 5.67
CA PRO A 134 -1.01 1.09 6.87
C PRO A 134 -0.14 1.90 7.83
N VAL A 135 -0.25 1.60 9.11
CA VAL A 135 0.38 2.31 10.23
C VAL A 135 1.25 1.37 11.05
N GLY A 136 2.32 1.91 11.65
CA GLY A 136 3.26 1.13 12.44
C GLY A 136 4.07 0.18 11.58
N VAL A 137 4.21 -1.07 12.01
CA VAL A 137 4.96 -2.11 11.31
C VAL A 137 3.98 -3.12 10.71
N CYS A 138 4.09 -3.39 9.42
CA CYS A 138 3.17 -4.26 8.68
C CYS A 138 3.91 -4.97 7.54
N ARG A 139 3.65 -6.26 7.31
CA ARG A 139 4.17 -6.96 6.13
C ARG A 139 3.31 -6.69 4.90
N LEU A 140 3.92 -6.63 3.73
CA LEU A 140 3.23 -6.49 2.44
C LEU A 140 3.46 -7.74 1.59
N ALA A 141 2.39 -8.26 1.01
CA ALA A 141 2.45 -9.41 0.10
C ALA A 141 1.47 -9.24 -1.07
N LEU A 142 1.71 -9.97 -2.16
CA LEU A 142 0.83 -10.04 -3.32
C LEU A 142 0.44 -11.49 -3.64
N ASP A 143 -0.85 -11.73 -3.82
CA ASP A 143 -1.40 -12.90 -4.50
C ASP A 143 -1.19 -12.73 -6.01
N ARG A 144 0.06 -12.89 -6.43
CA ARG A 144 0.53 -12.48 -7.76
C ARG A 144 -0.14 -13.26 -8.89
N ASP A 145 -0.52 -14.51 -8.61
CA ASP A 145 -1.15 -15.44 -9.54
C ASP A 145 -2.67 -15.60 -9.31
N ASN A 146 -3.26 -14.81 -8.40
CA ASN A 146 -4.68 -14.83 -8.05
C ASN A 146 -5.17 -16.22 -7.59
N LEU A 147 -4.31 -16.94 -6.87
CA LEU A 147 -4.59 -18.28 -6.36
C LEU A 147 -5.47 -18.24 -5.10
N GLY A 148 -5.56 -17.09 -4.42
CA GLY A 148 -6.25 -16.98 -3.13
C GLY A 148 -7.70 -17.48 -3.15
N THR A 149 -8.44 -17.19 -4.23
CA THR A 149 -9.85 -17.65 -4.36
C THR A 149 -9.92 -19.17 -4.51
N SER A 150 -9.08 -19.75 -5.36
CA SER A 150 -9.02 -21.20 -5.59
C SER A 150 -8.52 -21.95 -4.35
N LEU A 151 -7.49 -21.43 -3.68
CA LEU A 151 -6.96 -21.96 -2.43
C LEU A 151 -8.00 -21.89 -1.31
N GLY A 152 -8.78 -20.80 -1.22
CA GLY A 152 -9.88 -20.68 -0.26
C GLY A 152 -10.96 -21.74 -0.44
N ALA A 153 -11.31 -22.09 -1.69
CA ALA A 153 -12.25 -23.18 -1.98
C ALA A 153 -11.66 -24.56 -1.62
N LEU A 154 -10.38 -24.78 -1.92
CA LEU A 154 -9.67 -26.04 -1.61
C LEU A 154 -9.40 -26.23 -0.11
N ALA A 155 -9.32 -25.16 0.67
CA ALA A 155 -8.99 -25.22 2.09
C ALA A 155 -9.97 -26.08 2.90
N GLN A 156 -11.23 -26.19 2.46
CA GLN A 156 -12.23 -27.07 3.11
C GLN A 156 -11.99 -28.56 2.85
N LEU A 157 -11.28 -28.89 1.77
CA LEU A 157 -11.02 -30.27 1.34
C LEU A 157 -9.63 -30.75 1.78
N ASN A 158 -8.62 -29.89 1.65
CA ASN A 158 -7.24 -30.23 2.00
C ASN A 158 -6.48 -29.00 2.54
N PRO A 159 -6.67 -28.66 3.84
CA PRO A 159 -5.98 -27.55 4.47
C PRO A 159 -4.44 -27.65 4.40
N THR A 160 -3.89 -28.86 4.54
CA THR A 160 -2.44 -29.09 4.56
C THR A 160 -1.79 -28.79 3.21
N ALA A 161 -2.45 -29.17 2.11
CA ALA A 161 -1.98 -28.84 0.77
C ALA A 161 -2.02 -27.33 0.52
N VAL A 162 -3.09 -26.66 0.96
CA VAL A 162 -3.19 -25.18 0.87
C VAL A 162 -2.08 -24.49 1.65
N LEU A 163 -1.81 -24.93 2.88
CA LEU A 163 -0.72 -24.39 3.69
C LEU A 163 0.63 -24.57 2.99
N SER A 164 0.89 -25.76 2.45
CA SER A 164 2.13 -26.06 1.72
C SER A 164 2.33 -25.14 0.51
N VAL A 165 1.25 -24.79 -0.21
CA VAL A 165 1.31 -23.84 -1.32
C VAL A 165 1.59 -22.43 -0.79
N LEU A 166 0.87 -21.97 0.24
CA LEU A 166 1.05 -20.64 0.82
C LEU A 166 2.46 -20.40 1.37
N GLU A 167 3.06 -21.41 1.99
CA GLU A 167 4.42 -21.33 2.57
C GLU A 167 5.53 -21.28 1.51
N ARG A 168 5.32 -21.86 0.32
CA ARG A 168 6.38 -22.02 -0.69
C ARG A 168 6.27 -21.02 -1.83
N ASP A 169 5.09 -20.87 -2.42
CA ASP A 169 4.91 -20.13 -3.69
C ASP A 169 3.55 -19.40 -3.81
N GLY A 170 2.68 -19.48 -2.80
CA GLY A 170 1.30 -18.99 -2.90
C GLY A 170 1.17 -17.48 -2.85
N MET A 171 2.16 -16.78 -2.30
CA MET A 171 2.18 -15.32 -2.16
C MET A 171 3.59 -14.78 -2.40
N LEU A 172 3.70 -13.68 -3.15
CA LEU A 172 4.94 -12.93 -3.25
C LEU A 172 5.05 -11.98 -2.06
N VAL A 173 5.96 -12.28 -1.13
CA VAL A 173 6.31 -11.35 -0.04
C VAL A 173 7.06 -10.16 -0.63
N LEU A 174 6.52 -8.95 -0.47
CA LEU A 174 7.18 -7.72 -0.86
C LEU A 174 8.18 -7.29 0.21
N GLY A 175 7.88 -7.56 1.48
CA GLY A 175 8.74 -7.30 2.63
C GLY A 175 8.00 -6.58 3.74
N THR A 176 8.73 -5.87 4.59
CA THR A 176 8.17 -5.21 5.77
C THR A 176 8.09 -3.70 5.56
N LEU A 177 6.95 -3.10 5.88
CA LEU A 177 6.70 -1.66 5.89
C LEU A 177 6.77 -1.13 7.32
N VAL A 178 7.49 -0.02 7.52
CA VAL A 178 7.49 0.80 8.73
C VAL A 178 6.93 2.17 8.36
N ALA A 179 5.75 2.50 8.88
CA ALA A 179 5.02 3.72 8.57
C ALA A 179 4.59 4.45 9.86
N PRO A 180 5.43 5.37 10.39
CA PRO A 180 5.12 6.14 11.58
C PRO A 180 3.89 7.04 11.37
N VAL A 181 3.02 7.12 12.39
CA VAL A 181 1.86 8.00 12.43
C VAL A 181 2.28 9.35 12.95
N GLY A 182 2.04 10.41 12.17
CA GLY A 182 2.38 11.78 12.51
C GLY A 182 2.52 12.65 11.27
N GLN A 183 2.68 13.96 11.50
CA GLN A 183 2.84 14.97 10.46
C GLN A 183 3.97 15.93 10.81
N ALA A 184 4.73 16.32 9.80
CA ALA A 184 5.72 17.38 9.91
C ALA A 184 5.97 18.02 8.54
N ARG A 185 6.55 19.22 8.56
CA ARG A 185 7.04 19.86 7.32
C ARG A 185 8.12 18.98 6.67
N HIS A 186 8.18 19.02 5.34
CA HIS A 186 9.14 18.26 4.55
C HIS A 186 10.58 18.45 5.06
N GLY A 187 11.37 17.37 5.06
CA GLY A 187 12.77 17.38 5.52
C GLY A 187 12.97 17.38 7.04
N ARG A 188 11.90 17.36 7.85
CA ARG A 188 12.01 17.16 9.30
C ARG A 188 12.19 15.68 9.61
N GLU A 189 12.95 15.38 10.66
CA GLU A 189 13.15 13.99 11.09
C GLU A 189 11.84 13.35 11.55
N VAL A 190 11.57 12.15 11.03
CA VAL A 190 10.43 11.30 11.38
C VAL A 190 10.88 10.22 12.34
N ALA A 191 11.98 9.54 12.02
CA ALA A 191 12.56 8.48 12.83
C ALA A 191 14.02 8.25 12.49
N ARG A 192 14.76 7.66 13.43
CA ARG A 192 16.03 6.97 13.16
C ARG A 192 15.80 5.47 13.19
N VAL A 193 16.31 4.77 12.19
CA VAL A 193 16.12 3.33 12.02
C VAL A 193 17.49 2.67 11.93
N SER A 194 17.72 1.65 12.76
CA SER A 194 18.87 0.75 12.66
C SER A 194 18.39 -0.63 12.26
N LEU A 195 18.94 -1.20 11.19
CA LEU A 195 18.67 -2.57 10.76
C LEU A 195 19.92 -3.41 10.96
N ARG A 196 19.78 -4.50 11.70
CA ARG A 196 20.84 -5.49 11.94
C ARG A 196 20.46 -6.81 11.30
N VAL A 197 21.29 -7.28 10.38
CA VAL A 197 21.14 -8.59 9.73
C VAL A 197 22.35 -9.44 10.12
N ALA A 198 22.12 -10.72 10.40
CA ALA A 198 23.19 -11.60 10.84
C ALA A 198 24.27 -11.74 9.77
N GLY A 199 25.51 -11.37 10.10
CA GLY A 199 26.65 -11.44 9.18
C GLY A 199 26.92 -10.18 8.37
N ASP A 200 26.04 -9.18 8.45
CA ASP A 200 26.20 -7.89 7.77
C ASP A 200 26.51 -6.76 8.76
N GLU A 201 27.11 -5.67 8.28
CA GLU A 201 27.26 -4.45 9.06
C GLU A 201 25.89 -3.79 9.30
N PRO A 202 25.62 -3.26 10.50
CA PRO A 202 24.38 -2.55 10.78
C PRO A 202 24.18 -1.35 9.84
N VAL A 203 22.97 -1.23 9.31
CA VAL A 203 22.58 -0.09 8.48
C VAL A 203 21.79 0.91 9.31
N GLU A 204 22.23 2.16 9.36
CA GLU A 204 21.52 3.25 10.03
C GLU A 204 20.97 4.25 9.01
N VAL A 205 19.69 4.59 9.17
CA VAL A 205 18.97 5.53 8.30
C VAL A 205 18.25 6.56 9.14
N ARG A 206 18.41 7.82 8.74
CA ARG A 206 17.53 8.90 9.16
C ARG A 206 16.38 9.02 8.16
N LEU A 207 15.16 8.78 8.63
CA LEU A 207 13.96 8.96 7.83
C LEU A 207 13.44 10.39 7.98
N GLU A 208 13.23 11.09 6.87
CA GLU A 208 12.71 12.45 6.86
C GLU A 208 11.29 12.54 6.31
N ALA A 209 10.58 13.60 6.72
CA ALA A 209 9.18 13.81 6.38
C ALA A 209 9.01 14.00 4.86
N GLY A 210 8.10 13.23 4.26
CA GLY A 210 7.89 13.18 2.80
C GLY A 210 8.79 12.20 2.06
N GLN A 211 9.70 11.52 2.75
CA GLN A 211 10.61 10.54 2.16
C GLN A 211 10.01 9.13 2.19
N LEU A 212 10.33 8.35 1.17
CA LEU A 212 10.18 6.92 1.17
C LEU A 212 11.57 6.31 0.98
N VAL A 213 11.94 5.33 1.78
CA VAL A 213 13.26 4.69 1.74
C VAL A 213 13.09 3.19 1.65
N ARG A 214 13.91 2.56 0.82
CA ARG A 214 14.02 1.12 0.72
C ARG A 214 15.38 0.69 1.25
N LEU A 215 15.38 -0.22 2.22
CA LEU A 215 16.58 -0.88 2.73
C LEU A 215 16.65 -2.31 2.20
N PRO A 216 17.78 -2.74 1.61
CA PRO A 216 17.95 -4.12 1.17
C PRO A 216 17.76 -5.10 2.32
N LEU A 217 16.83 -6.04 2.15
CA LEU A 217 16.66 -7.20 3.01
C LEU A 217 16.11 -8.34 2.12
N PRO A 218 16.95 -9.30 1.69
CA PRO A 218 16.56 -10.30 0.71
C PRO A 218 15.37 -11.16 1.16
N ALA A 219 14.66 -11.75 0.20
CA ALA A 219 13.56 -12.68 0.50
C ALA A 219 14.06 -13.87 1.34
N GLY A 220 13.30 -14.22 2.39
CA GLY A 220 13.66 -15.28 3.33
C GLY A 220 14.72 -14.90 4.37
N VAL A 221 15.25 -13.67 4.33
CA VAL A 221 16.18 -13.15 5.33
C VAL A 221 15.42 -12.32 6.36
N THR A 222 15.68 -12.57 7.65
CA THR A 222 15.18 -11.77 8.76
C THR A 222 16.26 -10.86 9.32
N GLY A 223 15.84 -9.76 9.95
CA GLY A 223 16.73 -8.83 10.64
C GLY A 223 16.04 -8.17 11.83
N GLN A 224 16.84 -7.61 12.74
CA GLN A 224 16.34 -6.84 13.87
C GLN A 224 16.32 -5.35 13.49
N ALA A 225 15.13 -4.75 13.49
CA ALA A 225 14.96 -3.31 13.28
C ALA A 225 14.70 -2.60 14.61
N VAL A 226 15.47 -1.55 14.88
CA VAL A 226 15.24 -0.61 15.99
C VAL A 226 14.79 0.72 15.41
N VAL A 227 13.56 1.10 15.70
CA VAL A 227 12.92 2.33 15.19
C VAL A 227 12.73 3.30 16.34
N GLN A 228 13.41 4.44 16.27
CA GLN A 228 13.31 5.54 17.24
C GLN A 228 12.55 6.70 16.60
N PRO A 229 11.24 6.87 16.86
CA PRO A 229 10.49 7.98 16.29
C PRO A 229 10.88 9.31 16.91
N ALA A 230 10.82 10.37 16.10
CA ALA A 230 10.87 11.74 16.61
C ALA A 230 9.64 12.04 17.49
N ARG A 231 9.75 13.08 18.33
CA ARG A 231 8.63 13.50 19.19
C ARG A 231 7.37 13.78 18.36
N GLY A 232 6.26 13.15 18.74
CA GLY A 232 4.97 13.30 18.07
C GLY A 232 4.70 12.27 16.97
N TYR A 233 5.66 11.39 16.66
CA TYR A 233 5.45 10.24 15.79
C TYR A 233 5.21 8.97 16.62
N ASP A 234 4.30 8.11 16.15
CA ASP A 234 4.02 6.80 16.72
C ASP A 234 4.30 5.68 15.71
N VAL A 235 5.10 4.69 16.10
CA VAL A 235 5.49 3.54 15.26
C VAL A 235 4.73 2.25 15.62
N GLY A 236 3.71 2.35 16.46
CA GLY A 236 2.90 1.24 16.95
C GLY A 236 3.05 0.97 18.44
N ALA A 237 3.97 1.68 19.13
CA ALA A 237 4.27 1.52 20.56
C ALA A 237 3.83 2.74 21.41
N GLY A 238 3.19 3.73 20.79
CA GLY A 238 2.83 5.01 21.39
C GLY A 238 3.74 6.15 20.95
N ALA A 239 3.23 7.38 21.02
CA ALA A 239 3.93 8.56 20.51
C ALA A 239 5.30 8.77 21.20
N GLY A 240 6.36 8.88 20.40
CA GLY A 240 7.74 9.06 20.84
C GLY A 240 8.37 7.81 21.46
N GLN A 241 7.67 6.68 21.53
CA GLN A 241 8.22 5.43 22.07
C GLN A 241 8.94 4.65 20.97
N GLY A 242 10.17 4.22 21.24
CA GLY A 242 10.93 3.37 20.35
C GLY A 242 10.33 1.96 20.26
N LEU A 243 10.56 1.31 19.13
CA LEU A 243 10.14 -0.06 18.88
C LEU A 243 11.33 -0.87 18.37
N GLU A 244 11.57 -2.02 18.98
CA GLU A 244 12.49 -3.04 18.50
C GLU A 244 11.66 -4.23 18.00
N VAL A 245 11.86 -4.64 16.75
CA VAL A 245 11.02 -5.63 16.08
C VAL A 245 11.82 -6.45 15.07
N GLU A 246 11.52 -7.74 14.98
CA GLU A 246 12.03 -8.58 13.90
C GLU A 246 11.27 -8.25 12.60
N VAL A 247 12.02 -8.03 11.52
CA VAL A 247 11.49 -7.73 10.20
C VAL A 247 11.90 -8.81 9.21
N GLU A 248 10.99 -9.11 8.28
CA GLU A 248 11.21 -10.07 7.21
C GLU A 248 11.44 -9.33 5.88
N GLY A 249 12.43 -9.79 5.12
CA GLY A 249 12.72 -9.30 3.79
C GLY A 249 11.73 -9.74 2.72
N GLY A 250 12.00 -9.38 1.48
CA GLY A 250 11.12 -9.70 0.35
C GLY A 250 11.61 -9.06 -0.93
N ALA A 251 10.74 -9.01 -1.94
CA ALA A 251 11.07 -8.41 -3.23
C ALA A 251 11.50 -6.93 -3.13
N LEU A 252 11.05 -6.22 -2.10
CA LEU A 252 11.39 -4.83 -1.77
C LEU A 252 12.16 -4.67 -0.45
N GLY A 253 12.35 -5.73 0.35
CA GLY A 253 13.07 -5.65 1.62
C GLY A 253 12.31 -4.84 2.68
N LEU A 254 13.01 -3.96 3.40
CA LEU A 254 12.42 -3.09 4.42
C LEU A 254 12.09 -1.73 3.82
N ILE A 255 10.81 -1.35 3.85
CA ILE A 255 10.30 -0.07 3.34
C ILE A 255 10.03 0.85 4.52
N LEU A 256 10.63 2.03 4.52
CA LEU A 256 10.38 3.09 5.50
C LEU A 256 9.56 4.19 4.84
N ASP A 257 8.36 4.45 5.35
CA ASP A 257 7.45 5.47 4.81
C ASP A 257 7.33 6.66 5.78
N GLY A 258 8.12 7.70 5.51
CA GLY A 258 8.12 8.97 6.24
C GLY A 258 7.16 10.00 5.67
N ARG A 259 6.28 9.64 4.72
CA ARG A 259 5.40 10.59 4.01
C ARG A 259 4.24 11.10 4.86
N GLY A 260 4.07 10.57 6.06
CA GLY A 260 3.03 10.95 7.00
C GLY A 260 1.78 10.07 6.91
N ARG A 261 1.00 10.13 7.97
CA ARG A 261 -0.31 9.47 8.11
C ARG A 261 -1.26 10.45 8.80
N PRO A 262 -2.31 10.95 8.11
CA PRO A 262 -2.69 10.66 6.72
C PRO A 262 -1.67 11.15 5.67
N LEU A 263 -1.57 10.48 4.52
CA LEU A 263 -0.70 10.88 3.42
C LEU A 263 -1.17 12.19 2.78
N GLU A 264 -0.30 13.19 2.75
CA GLU A 264 -0.53 14.45 2.03
C GLU A 264 0.23 14.47 0.71
N VAL A 265 -0.50 14.46 -0.41
CA VAL A 265 0.07 14.61 -1.74
C VAL A 265 0.14 16.11 -2.06
N PRO A 266 1.28 16.63 -2.57
CA PRO A 266 1.39 18.03 -2.96
C PRO A 266 0.29 18.44 -3.94
N SER A 267 -0.30 19.62 -3.73
CA SER A 267 -1.38 20.15 -4.58
C SER A 267 -0.85 20.78 -5.87
N GLY A 268 0.31 21.45 -5.80
CA GLY A 268 0.99 22.08 -6.92
C GLY A 268 1.36 21.05 -8.00
N PRO A 269 0.99 21.25 -9.29
CA PRO A 269 1.23 20.25 -10.33
C PRO A 269 2.69 19.79 -10.45
N THR A 270 3.64 20.73 -10.52
CA THR A 270 5.07 20.41 -10.67
C THR A 270 5.61 19.65 -9.45
N GLU A 271 5.28 20.11 -8.25
CA GLU A 271 5.73 19.49 -7.00
C GLU A 271 5.15 18.08 -6.84
N ARG A 272 3.89 17.90 -7.23
CA ARG A 272 3.20 16.62 -7.21
C ARG A 272 3.85 15.61 -8.13
N VAL A 273 4.06 15.97 -9.40
CA VAL A 273 4.75 15.12 -10.38
C VAL A 273 6.12 14.70 -9.87
N ALA A 274 6.89 15.66 -9.36
CA ALA A 274 8.20 15.40 -8.80
C ALA A 274 8.13 14.46 -7.58
N ALA A 275 7.14 14.63 -6.70
CA ALA A 275 6.95 13.76 -5.54
C ALA A 275 6.59 12.32 -5.94
N LEU A 276 5.63 12.13 -6.85
CA LEU A 276 5.23 10.81 -7.35
C LEU A 276 6.41 10.08 -7.99
N GLY A 277 7.19 10.77 -8.83
CA GLY A 277 8.39 10.21 -9.44
C GLY A 277 9.45 9.81 -8.40
N ARG A 278 9.71 10.65 -7.40
CA ARG A 278 10.65 10.32 -6.30
C ARG A 278 10.22 9.10 -5.50
N TRP A 279 8.93 8.97 -5.19
CA TRP A 279 8.42 7.84 -4.41
C TRP A 279 8.52 6.52 -5.18
N LEU A 280 8.23 6.53 -6.48
CA LEU A 280 8.41 5.34 -7.32
C LEU A 280 9.90 4.97 -7.43
N ALA A 281 10.76 5.95 -7.73
CA ALA A 281 12.21 5.73 -7.83
C ALA A 281 12.81 5.17 -6.53
N ALA A 282 12.32 5.60 -5.36
CA ALA A 282 12.79 5.09 -4.07
C ALA A 282 12.55 3.58 -3.88
N LEU A 283 11.49 3.01 -4.46
CA LEU A 283 11.23 1.57 -4.42
C LEU A 283 11.92 0.81 -5.56
N GLU A 284 12.17 1.47 -6.69
CA GLU A 284 12.89 0.88 -7.83
C GLU A 284 14.40 0.80 -7.60
N ALA A 285 14.95 1.66 -6.73
CA ALA A 285 16.35 1.61 -6.33
C ALA A 285 16.74 0.21 -5.83
N LYS A 286 17.85 -0.31 -6.35
CA LYS A 286 18.43 -1.61 -6.00
C LYS A 286 19.50 -1.45 -4.93
#